data_AF-A0A2M7TCM4-F1
#
_entry.id   AF-A0A2M7TCM4-F1
#
_cell.length_a   1.000
_cell.length_b   1.000
_cell.length_c   1.000
_cell.angle_alpha   90.00
_cell.angle_beta   90.00
_cell.angle_gamma   90.00
#
_symmetry.space_group_name_H-M   'P 1'
#
loop_
_entity.id
_entity.type
_entity.pdbx_description
1 polymer ?
#
loop_
_entity_poly.entity_id
_entity_poly.type
_entity_poly.pdbx_seq_one_letter_code
_entity_poly.pdbx_strand_id
1 'polypeptide(L)'
;KIENLLLVPASLGANLLLPYGVLIFALSGSAIIPEVEEAVREKRQDLFRAIVIGSLIPTIIYLIFSAVVIGISGTEIKEDAVLSLLTALPLWVISFGAILGSLAIFNASLNTRLVISEMFRRDFGLSKKLAWILSCLPPLLIYLLGVRSFIKVISLIGSLGLGVSGGLIILSLVRARYQSSRQPESKLRLGNSILIFVGLLFTLGAFLEILKLW
;
A
#
# COMPACT_ATOMS: atom_id res chain seq x y z
N LYS A 1 6.38 26.87 -6.77
CA LYS A 1 5.95 27.60 -7.99
C LYS A 1 5.02 26.70 -8.79
N ILE A 2 3.85 27.20 -9.21
CA ILE A 2 2.85 26.40 -9.96
C ILE A 2 3.41 25.90 -11.30
N GLU A 3 4.33 26.64 -11.90
CA GLU A 3 5.04 26.28 -13.13
C GLU A 3 5.73 24.91 -13.05
N ASN A 4 6.19 24.49 -11.88
CA ASN A 4 6.82 23.18 -11.68
C ASN A 4 5.84 22.01 -11.88
N LEU A 5 4.54 22.23 -11.65
CA LEU A 5 3.50 21.22 -11.89
C LEU A 5 3.24 21.02 -13.38
N LEU A 6 3.49 22.04 -14.20
CA LEU A 6 3.33 22.01 -15.65
C LEU A 6 4.52 21.36 -16.38
N LEU A 7 5.60 21.04 -15.67
CA LEU A 7 6.76 20.31 -16.20
C LEU A 7 6.60 18.78 -16.13
N VAL A 8 5.69 18.29 -15.27
CA VAL A 8 5.36 16.86 -15.09
C VAL A 8 4.72 16.18 -16.32
N PRO A 9 3.83 16.83 -17.11
CA PRO A 9 3.13 16.20 -18.24
C PRO A 9 4.04 15.63 -19.34
N ALA A 10 5.24 16.19 -19.52
CA ALA A 10 6.13 15.83 -20.63
C ALA A 10 6.74 14.41 -20.51
N SER A 11 6.81 13.84 -19.30
CA SER A 11 7.36 12.50 -19.05
C SER A 11 6.31 11.38 -18.94
N LEU A 12 5.01 11.74 -18.91
CA LEU A 12 3.90 10.79 -18.73
C LEU A 12 3.70 9.84 -19.92
N GLY A 13 4.02 10.28 -21.14
CA GLY A 13 3.82 9.47 -22.36
C GLY A 13 4.79 8.28 -22.49
N ALA A 14 5.99 8.36 -21.92
CA ALA A 14 7.01 7.30 -22.00
C ALA A 14 6.96 6.31 -20.82
N ASN A 15 6.26 6.64 -19.73
CA ASN A 15 6.18 5.84 -18.50
C ASN A 15 4.73 5.51 -18.13
N LEU A 16 3.92 5.09 -19.10
CA LEU A 16 2.49 4.74 -18.92
C LEU A 16 2.24 3.70 -17.81
N LEU A 17 3.24 2.85 -17.51
CA LEU A 17 3.32 2.07 -16.29
C LEU A 17 3.99 2.90 -15.18
N LEU A 18 3.29 3.96 -14.76
CA LEU A 18 3.51 4.68 -13.49
C LEU A 18 3.79 3.66 -12.37
N PRO A 19 4.50 4.01 -11.28
CA PRO A 19 4.99 3.03 -10.30
C PRO A 19 3.83 2.30 -9.61
N TYR A 20 3.38 1.23 -10.25
CA TYR A 20 2.11 0.56 -10.03
C TYR A 20 2.06 -0.02 -8.63
N GLY A 21 3.13 -0.67 -8.22
CA GLY A 21 3.34 -1.27 -6.92
C GLY A 21 3.45 -0.21 -5.85
N VAL A 22 4.09 0.93 -6.11
CA VAL A 22 4.11 2.05 -5.16
C VAL A 22 2.68 2.54 -4.88
N LEU A 23 1.87 2.71 -5.93
CA LEU A 23 0.48 3.17 -5.81
C LEU A 23 -0.40 2.16 -5.07
N ILE A 24 -0.29 0.87 -5.41
CA ILE A 24 -1.03 -0.19 -4.73
C ILE A 24 -0.60 -0.31 -3.28
N PHE A 25 0.69 -0.23 -3.00
CA PHE A 25 1.21 -0.24 -1.64
C PHE A 25 0.63 0.92 -0.83
N ALA A 26 0.69 2.14 -1.37
CA ALA A 26 0.19 3.35 -0.72
C ALA A 26 -1.33 3.30 -0.44
N LEU A 27 -2.11 2.71 -1.36
CA LEU A 27 -3.58 2.64 -1.24
C LEU A 27 -4.07 1.30 -0.66
N SER A 28 -3.18 0.50 -0.09
CA SER A 28 -3.56 -0.79 0.49
C SER A 28 -4.21 -0.65 1.86
N GLY A 29 -5.25 -1.44 2.08
CA GLY A 29 -5.98 -1.48 3.36
C GLY A 29 -6.90 -2.68 3.50
N SER A 30 -6.78 -3.68 2.63
CA SER A 30 -7.69 -4.84 2.60
C SER A 30 -7.64 -5.67 3.87
N ALA A 31 -6.49 -5.69 4.54
CA ALA A 31 -6.28 -6.50 5.74
C ALA A 31 -7.14 -6.08 6.94
N ILE A 32 -7.59 -4.82 7.00
CA ILE A 32 -8.39 -4.29 8.12
C ILE A 32 -9.91 -4.40 7.88
N ILE A 33 -10.32 -4.78 6.66
CA ILE A 33 -11.74 -4.82 6.28
C ILE A 33 -12.54 -5.79 7.18
N PRO A 34 -12.06 -7.00 7.51
CA PRO A 34 -12.77 -7.90 8.42
C PRO A 34 -13.00 -7.30 9.81
N GLU A 35 -11.99 -6.63 10.38
CA GLU A 35 -12.09 -5.96 11.68
C GLU A 35 -13.07 -4.77 11.63
N VAL A 36 -13.10 -4.03 10.52
CA VAL A 36 -14.09 -2.96 10.32
C VAL A 36 -15.51 -3.54 10.17
N GLU A 37 -15.67 -4.67 9.48
CA GLU A 37 -16.96 -5.39 9.41
C GLU A 37 -17.43 -5.79 10.80
N GLU A 38 -16.55 -6.33 11.63
CA GLU A 38 -16.86 -6.71 13.00
C GLU A 38 -17.22 -5.50 13.88
N ALA A 39 -16.49 -4.39 13.72
CA ALA A 39 -16.75 -3.14 14.45
C ALA A 39 -18.11 -2.50 14.09
N VAL A 40 -18.57 -2.67 12.85
CA VAL A 40 -19.81 -2.06 12.32
C VAL A 40 -20.92 -3.12 12.13
N ARG A 41 -20.81 -4.26 12.83
CA ARG A 41 -21.68 -5.43 12.67
C ARG A 41 -23.18 -5.14 12.77
N GLU A 42 -23.57 -4.20 13.63
CA GLU A 42 -24.98 -3.78 13.79
C GLU A 42 -25.49 -2.87 12.67
N LYS A 43 -24.59 -2.20 11.94
CA LYS A 43 -24.90 -1.25 10.87
C LYS A 43 -24.17 -1.59 9.58
N ARG A 44 -24.35 -2.82 9.06
CA ARG A 44 -23.68 -3.30 7.83
C ARG A 44 -23.75 -2.34 6.62
N GLN A 45 -24.78 -1.50 6.54
CA GLN A 45 -24.90 -0.45 5.51
C GLN A 45 -23.79 0.62 5.58
N ASP A 46 -23.22 0.86 6.75
CA ASP A 46 -22.15 1.83 6.98
C ASP A 46 -20.76 1.24 6.64
N LEU A 47 -20.62 -0.07 6.50
CA LEU A 47 -19.36 -0.72 6.11
C LEU A 47 -18.83 -0.17 4.77
N PHE A 48 -19.69 -0.10 3.75
CA PHE A 48 -19.29 0.45 2.45
C PHE A 48 -18.90 1.93 2.54
N ARG A 49 -19.61 2.72 3.35
CA ARG A 49 -19.26 4.13 3.56
C ARG A 49 -17.92 4.28 4.26
N ALA A 50 -17.67 3.45 5.29
CA ALA A 50 -16.41 3.44 6.02
C ALA A 50 -15.23 3.09 5.10
N ILE A 51 -15.38 2.09 4.23
CA ILE A 51 -14.36 1.72 3.24
C ILE A 51 -14.12 2.87 2.26
N VAL A 52 -15.17 3.44 1.66
CA VAL A 52 -15.02 4.52 0.67
C VAL A 52 -14.38 5.76 1.28
N ILE A 53 -14.87 6.21 2.44
CA ILE A 53 -14.33 7.39 3.13
C ILE A 53 -12.88 7.11 3.58
N GLY A 54 -12.65 5.93 4.16
CA GLY A 54 -11.34 5.48 4.63
C GLY A 54 -10.30 5.36 3.52
N SER A 55 -10.70 5.06 2.29
CA SER A 55 -9.79 5.05 1.13
C SER A 55 -9.64 6.43 0.47
N LEU A 56 -10.71 7.23 0.44
CA LEU A 56 -10.69 8.54 -0.24
C LEU A 56 -9.87 9.58 0.53
N ILE A 57 -9.95 9.59 1.87
CA ILE A 57 -9.19 10.53 2.70
C ILE A 57 -7.67 10.42 2.47
N PRO A 58 -7.03 9.23 2.59
CA PRO A 58 -5.60 9.07 2.30
C PRO A 58 -5.24 9.47 0.88
N THR A 59 -6.09 9.12 -0.10
CA THR A 59 -5.87 9.47 -1.51
C THR A 59 -5.77 10.99 -1.71
N ILE A 60 -6.71 11.75 -1.14
CA ILE A 60 -6.70 13.21 -1.23
C ILE A 60 -5.47 13.79 -0.52
N ILE A 61 -5.13 13.29 0.67
CA ILE A 61 -3.96 13.73 1.42
C ILE A 61 -2.68 13.48 0.63
N TYR A 62 -2.54 12.32 -0.01
CA TYR A 62 -1.38 12.00 -0.85
C TYR A 62 -1.30 12.92 -2.07
N LEU A 63 -2.41 13.18 -2.75
CA LEU A 63 -2.43 14.10 -3.89
C LEU A 63 -2.00 15.52 -3.49
N ILE A 64 -2.52 16.04 -2.39
CA ILE A 64 -2.14 17.36 -1.87
C ILE A 64 -0.67 17.37 -1.49
N PHE A 65 -0.21 16.38 -0.73
CA PHE A 65 1.18 16.28 -0.30
C PHE A 65 2.14 16.21 -1.50
N SER A 66 1.88 15.34 -2.47
CA SER A 66 2.69 15.20 -3.68
C SER A 66 2.70 16.50 -4.50
N ALA A 67 1.56 17.17 -4.67
CA ALA A 67 1.49 18.44 -5.39
C ALA A 67 2.29 19.54 -4.69
N VAL A 68 2.24 19.59 -3.35
CA VAL A 68 3.04 20.54 -2.55
C VAL A 68 4.53 20.25 -2.70
N VAL A 69 4.97 19.00 -2.56
CA VAL A 69 6.38 18.61 -2.70
C VAL A 69 6.90 18.93 -4.10
N ILE A 70 6.20 18.54 -5.16
CA ILE A 70 6.59 18.85 -6.54
C ILE A 70 6.61 20.37 -6.77
N GLY A 71 5.60 21.08 -6.26
CA GLY A 71 5.50 22.52 -6.39
C GLY A 71 6.66 23.26 -5.72
N ILE A 72 7.17 22.73 -4.60
CA ILE A 72 8.28 23.30 -3.82
C ILE A 72 9.64 22.89 -4.40
N SER A 73 9.87 21.59 -4.61
CA SER A 73 11.18 21.03 -4.97
C SER A 73 11.50 21.12 -6.47
N GLY A 74 10.51 21.33 -7.34
CA GLY A 74 10.74 21.46 -8.78
C GLY A 74 11.28 20.17 -9.39
N THR A 75 12.37 20.27 -10.17
CA THR A 75 13.00 19.12 -10.87
C THR A 75 13.96 18.32 -9.99
N GLU A 76 14.34 18.82 -8.80
CA GLU A 76 15.26 18.14 -7.88
C GLU A 76 14.52 17.28 -6.85
N ILE A 77 13.73 16.31 -7.34
CA ILE A 77 13.00 15.38 -6.47
C ILE A 77 13.93 14.21 -6.11
N LYS A 78 14.25 14.08 -4.82
CA LYS A 78 14.94 12.91 -4.28
C LYS A 78 13.94 11.79 -4.00
N GLU A 79 14.43 10.55 -3.90
CA GLU A 79 13.59 9.40 -3.51
C GLU A 79 12.88 9.62 -2.16
N ASP A 80 13.52 10.38 -1.26
CA ASP A 80 12.95 10.83 -0.01
C ASP A 80 12.35 12.23 -0.16
N ALA A 81 11.02 12.32 -0.03
CA ALA A 81 10.28 13.57 -0.11
C ALA A 81 10.68 14.56 1.01
N VAL A 82 11.02 14.08 2.22
CA VAL A 82 11.44 14.93 3.33
C VAL A 82 12.79 15.57 3.03
N LEU A 83 13.72 14.80 2.46
CA LEU A 83 15.01 15.34 2.01
C LEU A 83 14.87 16.31 0.83
N SER A 84 13.83 16.17 0.02
CA SER A 84 13.52 17.09 -1.08
C SER A 84 13.01 18.45 -0.58
N LEU A 85 12.50 18.52 0.65
CA LEU A 85 12.00 19.75 1.27
C LEU A 85 13.09 20.55 2.02
N LEU A 86 14.31 20.01 2.15
CA LEU A 86 15.45 20.67 2.81
C LEU A 86 15.80 22.04 2.23
N THR A 87 15.54 22.25 0.94
CA THR A 87 15.84 23.50 0.25
C THR A 87 14.82 24.61 0.52
N ALA A 88 13.65 24.27 1.07
CA ALA A 88 12.51 25.19 1.17
C ALA A 88 11.97 25.38 2.59
N LEU A 89 12.18 24.41 3.49
CA LEU A 89 11.72 24.49 4.88
C LEU A 89 12.91 24.69 5.83
N PRO A 90 12.72 25.43 6.95
CA PRO A 90 13.75 25.58 7.95
C PRO A 90 14.02 24.24 8.66
N LEU A 91 15.28 24.02 9.03
CA LEU A 91 15.77 22.73 9.54
C LEU A 91 14.96 22.21 10.75
N TRP A 92 14.47 23.09 11.62
CA TRP A 92 13.69 22.69 12.80
C TRP A 92 12.36 22.02 12.44
N VAL A 93 11.69 22.47 11.37
CA VAL A 93 10.43 21.86 10.88
C VAL A 93 10.71 20.46 10.35
N ILE A 94 11.79 20.32 9.59
CA ILE A 94 12.18 19.05 8.98
C ILE A 94 12.59 18.05 10.05
N SER A 95 13.41 18.45 11.03
CA SER A 95 13.80 17.59 12.15
C SER A 95 12.59 17.13 12.95
N PHE A 96 11.64 18.03 13.24
CA PHE A 96 10.42 17.66 13.95
C PHE A 96 9.56 16.68 13.14
N GLY A 97 9.40 16.95 11.84
CA GLY A 97 8.69 16.05 10.91
C GLY A 97 9.37 14.68 10.80
N ALA A 98 10.70 14.62 10.76
CA ALA A 98 11.47 13.39 10.71
C ALA A 98 11.32 12.57 12.01
N ILE A 99 11.31 13.23 13.18
CA ILE A 99 11.06 12.56 14.47
C ILE A 99 9.65 11.98 14.51
N LEU A 100 8.63 12.77 14.15
CA LEU A 100 7.24 12.30 14.12
C LEU A 100 7.05 11.17 13.12
N GLY A 101 7.63 11.28 11.92
CA GLY A 101 7.62 10.24 10.91
C GLY A 101 8.30 8.95 11.40
N SER A 102 9.45 9.07 12.05
CA SER A 102 10.17 7.93 12.62
C SER A 102 9.38 7.24 13.73
N LEU A 103 8.71 8.00 14.60
CA LEU A 103 7.82 7.45 15.63
C LEU A 103 6.61 6.74 15.01
N ALA A 104 6.02 7.31 13.95
CA ALA A 104 4.91 6.69 13.23
C ALA A 104 5.34 5.37 12.58
N ILE A 105 6.49 5.34 11.90
CA ILE A 105 7.07 4.13 11.29
C ILE A 105 7.38 3.09 12.37
N PHE A 106 7.95 3.51 13.50
CA PHE A 106 8.24 2.61 14.62
C PHE A 106 6.97 1.95 15.14
N ASN A 107 5.93 2.73 15.42
CA ASN A 107 4.65 2.21 15.89
C ASN A 107 4.01 1.23 14.88
N ALA A 108 3.96 1.59 13.60
CA ALA A 108 3.43 0.73 12.55
C ALA A 108 4.24 -0.59 12.44
N SER A 109 5.56 -0.52 12.54
CA SER A 109 6.43 -1.70 12.48
C SER A 109 6.24 -2.65 13.67
N LEU A 110 5.95 -2.11 14.87
CA LEU A 110 5.62 -2.91 16.05
C LEU A 110 4.29 -3.64 15.86
N ASN A 111 3.26 -2.94 15.38
CA ASN A 111 1.96 -3.55 15.14
C ASN A 111 2.06 -4.70 14.13
N THR A 112 2.70 -4.47 12.98
CA THR A 112 2.90 -5.50 11.95
C THR A 112 3.68 -6.70 12.48
N ARG A 113 4.71 -6.47 13.29
CA ARG A 113 5.49 -7.54 13.94
C ARG A 113 4.62 -8.38 14.86
N LEU A 114 3.76 -7.76 15.65
CA LEU A 114 2.83 -8.47 16.54
C LEU A 114 1.88 -9.35 15.74
N VAL A 115 1.30 -8.83 14.66
CA VAL A 115 0.41 -9.59 13.76
C VAL A 115 1.13 -10.81 13.19
N ILE A 116 2.34 -10.64 12.64
CA ILE A 116 3.13 -11.75 12.08
C ILE A 116 3.51 -12.77 13.15
N SER A 117 3.93 -12.31 14.33
CA SER A 117 4.26 -13.21 15.45
C SER A 117 3.04 -14.00 15.92
N GLU A 118 1.85 -13.41 15.91
CA GLU A 118 0.63 -14.10 16.29
C GLU A 118 0.20 -15.12 15.24
N MET A 119 0.33 -14.77 13.96
CA MET A 119 0.14 -15.69 12.83
C MET A 119 1.06 -16.91 12.94
N PHE A 120 2.35 -16.72 13.21
CA PHE A 120 3.29 -17.83 13.45
C PHE A 120 2.92 -18.69 14.65
N ARG A 121 2.37 -18.10 15.70
CA ARG A 121 1.96 -18.84 16.90
C ARG A 121 0.68 -19.64 16.66
N ARG A 122 -0.34 -19.03 16.06
CA ARG A 122 -1.68 -19.61 15.90
C ARG A 122 -1.75 -20.57 14.73
N ASP A 123 -1.14 -20.22 13.61
CA ASP A 123 -1.29 -20.98 12.36
C ASP A 123 -0.20 -22.06 12.23
N PHE A 124 1.01 -21.77 12.72
CA PHE A 124 2.16 -22.69 12.65
C PHE A 124 2.51 -23.34 14.00
N GLY A 125 1.79 -23.01 15.08
CA GLY A 125 2.01 -23.62 16.40
C GLY A 125 3.36 -23.31 17.06
N LEU A 126 4.07 -22.26 16.61
CA LEU A 126 5.42 -21.96 17.08
C LEU A 126 5.42 -21.37 18.49
N SER A 127 6.52 -21.60 19.23
CA SER A 127 6.70 -21.01 20.56
C SER A 127 6.81 -19.48 20.48
N LYS A 128 6.36 -18.76 21.53
CA LYS A 128 6.35 -17.29 21.58
C LYS A 128 7.70 -16.66 21.23
N LYS A 129 8.80 -17.26 21.70
CA LYS A 129 10.17 -16.77 21.44
C LYS A 129 10.56 -16.94 19.97
N LEU A 130 10.29 -18.12 19.39
CA LEU A 130 10.58 -18.39 17.98
C LEU A 130 9.76 -17.49 17.06
N ALA A 131 8.46 -17.37 17.30
CA ALA A 131 7.58 -16.51 16.52
C ALA A 131 8.04 -15.04 16.52
N TRP A 132 8.48 -14.53 17.68
CA TRP A 132 9.00 -13.17 17.81
C TRP A 132 10.30 -12.97 17.02
N ILE A 133 11.26 -13.90 17.13
CA ILE A 133 12.52 -13.84 16.37
C ILE A 133 12.22 -13.89 14.86
N LEU A 134 11.39 -14.84 14.42
CA LEU A 134 11.06 -15.04 13.01
C LEU A 134 10.29 -13.87 12.40
N SER A 135 9.56 -13.10 13.21
CA SER A 135 8.91 -11.86 12.76
C SER A 135 9.88 -10.69 12.54
N CYS A 136 11.01 -10.66 13.26
CA CYS A 136 12.00 -9.56 13.18
C CYS A 136 13.13 -9.84 12.18
N LEU A 137 13.48 -11.11 12.04
CA LEU A 137 14.68 -11.54 11.34
C LEU A 137 14.62 -11.29 9.81
N PRO A 138 13.51 -11.53 9.09
CA PRO A 138 13.50 -11.36 7.64
C PRO A 138 13.75 -9.91 7.18
N PRO A 139 13.07 -8.86 7.73
CA PRO A 139 13.37 -7.49 7.35
C PRO A 139 14.82 -7.08 7.66
N LEU A 140 15.37 -7.55 8.79
CA LEU A 140 16.76 -7.29 9.19
C LEU A 140 17.75 -7.91 8.19
N LEU A 141 17.54 -9.19 7.82
CA LEU A 141 18.40 -9.88 6.88
C LEU A 141 18.40 -9.21 5.50
N ILE A 142 17.23 -8.83 4.99
CA ILE A 142 17.11 -8.15 3.70
C ILE A 142 17.91 -6.84 3.69
N TYR A 143 17.86 -6.09 4.79
CA TYR A 143 18.65 -4.86 4.95
C TYR A 143 20.16 -5.14 4.99
N LEU A 144 20.59 -6.15 5.75
CA LEU A 144 22.00 -6.55 5.85
C LEU A 144 22.56 -7.09 4.52
N LEU A 145 21.72 -7.71 3.70
CA LEU A 145 22.06 -8.17 2.34
C LEU A 145 22.23 -7.01 1.33
N GLY A 146 22.00 -5.77 1.75
CA GLY A 146 22.31 -4.57 0.95
C GLY A 146 21.11 -3.98 0.20
N VAL A 147 19.89 -4.46 0.44
CA VAL A 147 18.68 -3.86 -0.15
C VAL A 147 18.34 -2.57 0.60
N ARG A 148 18.68 -1.42 0.01
CA ARG A 148 18.53 -0.09 0.62
C ARG A 148 17.59 0.87 -0.12
N SER A 149 17.22 0.56 -1.36
CA SER A 149 16.33 1.43 -2.14
C SER A 149 14.90 1.31 -1.66
N PHE A 150 14.39 2.38 -1.07
CA PHE A 150 13.02 2.45 -0.54
C PHE A 150 11.99 2.20 -1.64
N ILE A 151 12.12 2.88 -2.79
CA ILE A 151 11.18 2.79 -3.91
C ILE A 151 11.11 1.35 -4.43
N LYS A 152 12.25 0.68 -4.63
CA LYS A 152 12.28 -0.71 -5.10
C LYS A 152 11.60 -1.66 -4.12
N VAL A 153 11.80 -1.48 -2.81
CA VAL A 153 11.18 -2.33 -1.78
C VAL A 153 9.67 -2.17 -1.77
N ILE A 154 9.14 -0.95 -1.71
CA ILE A 154 7.68 -0.74 -1.69
C ILE A 154 7.02 -1.12 -3.01
N SER A 155 7.71 -0.89 -4.14
CA SER A 155 7.27 -1.32 -5.48
C SER A 155 7.17 -2.85 -5.56
N LEU A 156 8.15 -3.57 -5.03
CA LEU A 156 8.15 -5.04 -4.97
C LEU A 156 7.04 -5.57 -4.07
N ILE A 157 6.87 -5.01 -2.86
CA ILE A 157 5.81 -5.43 -1.93
C ILE A 157 4.43 -5.15 -2.51
N GLY A 158 4.24 -3.98 -3.13
CA GLY A 158 2.99 -3.59 -3.76
C GLY A 158 2.62 -4.45 -4.97
N SER A 159 3.57 -4.74 -5.84
CA SER A 159 3.34 -5.61 -7.00
C SER A 159 3.12 -7.06 -6.60
N LEU A 160 4.11 -7.69 -5.94
CA LEU A 160 4.05 -9.11 -5.59
C LEU A 160 3.07 -9.39 -4.47
N GLY A 161 3.16 -8.67 -3.36
CA GLY A 161 2.34 -8.94 -2.19
C GLY A 161 0.90 -8.57 -2.48
N LEU A 162 0.65 -7.30 -2.78
CA LEU A 162 -0.69 -6.74 -2.84
C LEU A 162 -1.34 -6.89 -4.22
N GLY A 163 -0.58 -6.80 -5.31
CA GLY A 163 -1.09 -7.01 -6.67
C GLY A 163 -1.59 -8.44 -6.88
N VAL A 164 -0.78 -9.43 -6.50
CA VAL A 164 -1.17 -10.85 -6.57
C VAL A 164 -2.31 -11.16 -5.60
N SER A 165 -2.21 -10.72 -4.33
CA SER A 165 -3.26 -10.96 -3.34
C SER A 165 -4.59 -10.31 -3.73
N GLY A 166 -4.56 -9.10 -4.30
CA GLY A 166 -5.74 -8.43 -4.84
C GLY A 166 -6.39 -9.23 -5.97
N GLY A 167 -5.58 -9.77 -6.89
CA GLY A 167 -6.06 -10.70 -7.93
C GLY A 167 -6.71 -11.95 -7.33
N LEU A 168 -6.12 -12.55 -6.30
CA LEU A 168 -6.66 -13.72 -5.61
C LEU A 168 -7.98 -13.42 -4.89
N ILE A 169 -8.12 -12.26 -4.26
CA ILE A 169 -9.37 -11.82 -3.62
C ILE A 169 -10.48 -11.72 -4.67
N ILE A 170 -10.19 -11.13 -5.83
CA ILE A 170 -11.16 -11.00 -6.93
C ILE A 170 -11.56 -12.36 -7.50
N LEU A 171 -10.59 -13.27 -7.72
CA LEU A 171 -10.86 -14.63 -8.18
C LEU A 171 -11.71 -15.40 -7.16
N SER A 172 -11.42 -15.23 -5.88
CA SER A 172 -12.20 -15.83 -4.78
C SER A 172 -13.64 -15.31 -4.77
N LEU A 173 -13.86 -14.01 -5.03
CA LEU A 173 -15.18 -13.42 -5.19
C LEU A 173 -15.94 -14.03 -6.38
N VAL A 174 -15.29 -14.16 -7.54
CA VAL A 174 -15.90 -14.77 -8.73
C VAL A 174 -16.28 -16.23 -8.44
N ARG A 175 -15.39 -17.01 -7.83
CA ARG A 175 -15.67 -18.41 -7.46
C ARG A 175 -16.80 -18.51 -6.43
N ALA A 176 -16.82 -17.63 -5.43
CA ALA A 176 -17.86 -17.60 -4.42
C ALA A 176 -19.24 -17.32 -5.02
N ARG A 177 -19.35 -16.52 -6.10
CA ARG A 177 -20.62 -16.29 -6.81
C ARG A 177 -21.19 -17.55 -7.48
N TYR A 178 -20.33 -18.51 -7.85
CA TYR A 178 -20.77 -19.77 -8.48
C TYR A 178 -21.05 -20.89 -7.45
N GLN A 179 -20.42 -20.86 -6.27
CA GLN A 179 -20.46 -21.97 -5.29
C GLN A 179 -21.14 -21.62 -3.95
N SER A 180 -21.56 -20.37 -3.70
CA SER A 180 -22.10 -19.96 -2.40
C SER A 180 -23.61 -20.17 -2.26
N SER A 181 -24.03 -20.88 -1.21
CA SER A 181 -25.42 -20.97 -0.72
C SER A 181 -25.89 -19.72 0.04
N ARG A 182 -25.00 -18.76 0.32
CA ARG A 182 -25.29 -17.46 0.92
C ARG A 182 -25.27 -16.37 -0.16
N GLN A 183 -26.33 -15.56 -0.24
CA GLN A 183 -26.31 -14.40 -1.13
C GLN A 183 -25.21 -13.43 -0.68
N PRO A 184 -24.34 -12.96 -1.60
CA PRO A 184 -23.30 -12.01 -1.26
C PRO A 184 -23.95 -10.74 -0.70
N GLU A 185 -23.55 -10.32 0.51
CA GLU A 185 -23.98 -9.03 1.08
C GLU A 185 -23.50 -7.83 0.25
N SER A 186 -22.55 -8.09 -0.64
CA SER A 186 -22.11 -7.15 -1.65
C SER A 186 -23.14 -6.98 -2.76
N LYS A 187 -23.78 -5.81 -2.79
CA LYS A 187 -24.54 -5.28 -3.94
C LYS A 187 -23.63 -4.85 -5.10
N LEU A 188 -22.44 -5.42 -5.27
CA LEU A 188 -21.60 -5.13 -6.43
C LEU A 188 -22.28 -5.70 -7.69
N ARG A 189 -23.06 -4.84 -8.37
CA ARG A 189 -23.71 -5.10 -9.67
C ARG A 189 -22.71 -5.17 -10.83
N LEU A 190 -21.44 -5.45 -10.56
CA LEU A 190 -20.43 -5.63 -11.59
C LEU A 190 -20.57 -7.03 -12.18
N GLY A 191 -20.61 -7.09 -13.52
CA GLY A 191 -20.58 -8.34 -14.26
C GLY A 191 -19.26 -9.09 -14.01
N ASN A 192 -19.32 -10.42 -14.00
CA ASN A 192 -18.15 -11.27 -13.71
C ASN A 192 -16.97 -10.98 -14.66
N SER A 193 -17.24 -10.56 -15.91
CA SER A 193 -16.21 -10.16 -16.88
C SER A 193 -15.41 -8.93 -16.44
N ILE A 194 -16.06 -7.94 -15.83
CA ILE A 194 -15.39 -6.73 -15.33
C ILE A 194 -14.50 -7.10 -14.14
N LEU A 195 -14.98 -7.96 -13.25
CA LEU A 195 -14.18 -8.43 -12.11
C LEU A 195 -12.95 -9.19 -12.58
N ILE A 196 -13.11 -10.14 -13.51
CA ILE A 196 -11.98 -10.90 -14.07
C ILE A 196 -10.99 -9.96 -14.78
N PHE A 197 -11.48 -8.97 -15.53
CA PHE A 197 -10.63 -7.98 -16.19
C PHE A 197 -9.82 -7.16 -15.18
N VAL A 198 -10.44 -6.69 -14.10
CA VAL A 198 -9.74 -5.97 -13.02
C VAL A 198 -8.72 -6.89 -12.36
N GLY A 199 -9.08 -8.15 -12.05
CA GLY A 199 -8.15 -9.13 -11.48
C GLY A 199 -6.94 -9.40 -12.38
N LEU A 200 -7.14 -9.51 -13.69
CA LEU A 200 -6.07 -9.65 -14.68
C LEU A 200 -5.20 -8.40 -14.78
N LEU A 201 -5.79 -7.21 -14.70
CA LEU A 201 -5.03 -5.96 -14.69
C LEU A 201 -4.15 -5.89 -13.44
N PHE A 202 -4.65 -6.38 -12.30
CA PHE A 202 -3.90 -6.43 -11.06
C PHE A 202 -2.67 -7.35 -11.13
N THR A 203 -2.83 -8.53 -11.74
CA THR A 203 -1.75 -9.51 -11.88
C THR A 203 -0.78 -9.16 -13.01
N LEU A 204 -1.26 -8.64 -14.14
CA LEU A 204 -0.43 -8.18 -15.26
C LEU A 204 0.40 -6.96 -14.86
N GLY A 205 -0.19 -5.99 -14.15
CA GLY A 205 0.55 -4.84 -13.62
C GLY A 205 1.69 -5.26 -12.69
N ALA A 206 1.43 -6.25 -11.82
CA ALA A 206 2.46 -6.79 -10.94
C ALA A 206 3.60 -7.46 -11.74
N PHE A 207 3.26 -8.27 -12.75
CA PHE A 207 4.24 -8.97 -13.57
C PHE A 207 5.14 -8.01 -14.37
N LEU A 208 4.55 -6.98 -14.98
CA LEU A 208 5.29 -5.98 -15.75
C LEU A 208 6.24 -5.15 -14.88
N GLU A 209 5.84 -4.82 -13.66
CA GLU A 209 6.71 -4.07 -12.75
C GLU A 209 7.89 -4.89 -12.25
N ILE A 210 7.71 -6.18 -12.01
CA ILE A 210 8.81 -7.10 -11.66
C ILE A 210 9.82 -7.17 -12.81
N LEU A 211 9.36 -7.26 -14.06
CA LEU A 211 10.22 -7.24 -15.23
C LEU A 211 11.00 -5.93 -15.39
N LYS A 212 10.49 -4.81 -14.86
CA LYS A 212 11.15 -3.51 -14.88
C LYS A 212 12.16 -3.33 -13.75
N LEU A 213 11.99 -4.06 -12.64
CA LEU A 213 12.84 -4.00 -11.46
C LEU A 213 14.15 -4.80 -11.62
N TRP A 214 14.18 -5.74 -12.56
CA TRP A 214 15.34 -6.57 -12.95
C TRP A 214 15.99 -6.05 -14.23
#